data_AF-X1B2N1-F1
#
_entry.id   AF-X1B2N1-F1
#
_cell.length_a   1.000
_cell.length_b   1.000
_cell.length_c   1.000
_cell.angle_alpha   90.00
_cell.angle_beta   90.00
_cell.angle_gamma   90.00
#
_symmetry.space_group_name_H-M   'P 1'
#
loop_
_entity.id
_entity.type
_entity.pdbx_description
1 polymer ?
#
loop_
_entity_poly.entity_id
_entity_poly.type
_entity_poly.pdbx_seq_one_letter_code
_entity_poly.pdbx_strand_id
1 'polypeptide(L)'
;GRNYTIEVSHLTSGCTQSYTVLLNDASEIPIVTLTPTDNKGCTLGNYTGTVAAIVMYKGVDVTASPDYSFAWTSSDGAFVSVNAANIASLKGSETYTLTVTNTVLSCIALDVTTTVNDSPDPITIFFTNTRNNSCDVVGNGEVLAAIDTNGNGVYDIGVDDNPANFGDYNLTWHEGNTTTGTLPASIPAVNNIDLLDGNEFYTLEVERISTGCINTHTEWVQKAVI
;
A
#
# COMPACT_ATOMS: atom_id res chain seq x y z
N GLY A 1 34.50 8.68 -24.69
CA GLY A 1 35.97 8.82 -24.85
C GLY A 1 36.27 10.01 -25.73
N ARG A 2 37.51 10.53 -25.73
CA ARG A 2 37.94 11.63 -26.62
C ARG A 2 39.31 11.35 -27.22
N ASN A 3 39.50 11.79 -28.46
CA ASN A 3 40.81 11.79 -29.10
C ASN A 3 41.56 13.07 -28.73
N TYR A 4 42.82 12.91 -28.33
CA TYR A 4 43.74 14.01 -28.09
C TYR A 4 44.83 13.97 -29.15
N THR A 5 44.93 15.05 -29.91
CA THR A 5 45.94 15.20 -30.96
C THR A 5 46.97 16.20 -30.48
N ILE A 6 48.24 15.77 -30.43
CA ILE A 6 49.37 16.69 -30.28
C ILE A 6 49.98 16.93 -31.65
N GLU A 7 50.30 18.18 -31.95
CA GLU A 7 51.10 18.57 -33.11
C GLU A 7 52.47 19.02 -32.62
N VAL A 8 53.51 18.34 -33.10
CA VAL A 8 54.90 18.66 -32.81
C VAL A 8 55.49 19.36 -34.01
N SER A 9 56.05 20.55 -33.82
CA SER A 9 56.69 21.34 -34.86
C SER A 9 58.19 21.44 -34.63
N HIS A 10 58.97 21.15 -35.67
CA HIS A 10 60.42 21.30 -35.64
C HIS A 10 60.80 22.73 -36.07
N LEU A 11 61.20 23.55 -35.09
CA LEU A 11 61.32 25.01 -35.23
C LEU A 11 62.30 25.49 -36.30
N THR A 12 63.30 24.69 -36.65
CA THR A 12 64.34 25.07 -37.63
C THR A 12 64.03 24.62 -39.05
N SER A 13 63.29 23.51 -39.24
CA SER A 13 62.91 23.01 -40.57
C SER A 13 61.47 23.33 -40.96
N GLY A 14 60.63 23.77 -40.02
CA GLY A 14 59.22 24.07 -40.25
C GLY A 14 58.32 22.85 -40.45
N CYS A 15 58.86 21.63 -40.35
CA CYS A 15 58.05 20.41 -40.46
C CYS A 15 57.18 20.22 -39.21
N THR A 16 55.96 19.76 -39.40
CA THR A 16 55.08 19.36 -38.29
C THR A 16 54.68 17.89 -38.42
N GLN A 17 54.44 17.26 -37.28
CA GLN A 17 53.94 15.90 -37.19
C GLN A 17 52.88 15.83 -36.11
N SER A 18 51.74 15.22 -36.42
CA SER A 18 50.69 14.98 -35.45
C SER A 18 50.74 13.55 -34.92
N TYR A 19 50.39 13.41 -33.64
CA TYR A 19 50.17 12.13 -32.99
C TYR A 19 48.82 12.18 -32.26
N THR A 20 47.97 11.21 -32.53
CA THR A 20 46.64 11.11 -31.93
C THR A 20 46.59 9.93 -30.98
N VAL A 21 46.16 10.18 -29.74
CA VAL A 21 45.88 9.13 -28.75
C VAL A 21 44.39 9.14 -28.40
N LEU A 22 43.77 7.97 -28.37
CA LEU A 22 42.41 7.80 -27.86
C LEU A 22 42.48 7.67 -26.34
N LEU A 23 41.86 8.60 -25.62
CA LEU A 23 41.56 8.40 -24.20
C LEU A 23 40.22 7.69 -24.08
N ASN A 24 40.27 6.41 -23.70
CA ASN A 24 39.07 5.59 -23.52
C ASN A 24 38.22 6.14 -22.37
N ASP A 25 36.92 5.99 -22.53
CA ASP A 25 35.98 6.28 -21.44
C ASP A 25 35.74 4.99 -20.69
N ALA A 26 36.12 4.99 -19.41
CA ALA A 26 35.93 3.88 -18.49
C ALA A 26 34.73 4.13 -17.55
N SER A 27 33.86 5.09 -17.91
CA SER A 27 32.61 5.32 -17.21
C SER A 27 31.70 4.12 -17.42
N GLU A 28 31.26 3.55 -16.30
CA GLU A 28 30.20 2.55 -16.27
C GLU A 28 29.01 3.17 -15.56
N ILE A 29 27.80 2.79 -15.97
CA ILE A 29 26.57 3.22 -15.32
C ILE A 29 26.26 2.19 -14.23
N PRO A 30 25.92 2.60 -12.99
CA PRO A 30 25.51 1.65 -11.97
C PRO A 30 24.25 0.91 -12.40
N ILE A 31 24.15 -0.36 -12.02
CA ILE A 31 22.96 -1.20 -12.22
C ILE A 31 22.08 -1.05 -10.98
N VAL A 32 20.82 -0.69 -11.18
CA VAL A 32 19.83 -0.52 -10.12
C VAL A 32 18.81 -1.65 -10.20
N THR A 33 18.57 -2.33 -9.08
CA THR A 33 17.51 -3.33 -8.93
C THR A 33 16.50 -2.86 -7.91
N LEU A 34 15.21 -2.91 -8.25
CA LEU A 34 14.12 -2.51 -7.37
C LEU A 34 13.30 -3.73 -6.96
N THR A 35 12.97 -3.82 -5.67
CA THR A 35 12.11 -4.88 -5.12
C THR A 35 10.90 -4.22 -4.45
N PRO A 36 9.72 -4.18 -5.11
CA PRO A 36 8.50 -3.64 -4.53
C PRO A 36 7.87 -4.64 -3.54
N THR A 37 7.09 -4.11 -2.61
CA THR A 37 6.13 -4.84 -1.78
C THR A 37 4.78 -4.17 -1.95
N ASP A 38 3.74 -4.97 -2.19
CA ASP A 38 2.39 -4.48 -2.44
C ASP A 38 1.83 -3.70 -1.25
N ASN A 39 0.98 -2.72 -1.56
CA ASN A 39 0.27 -1.93 -0.59
C ASN A 39 -0.96 -2.68 -0.05
N LYS A 40 -1.10 -2.73 1.27
CA LYS A 40 -2.25 -3.31 1.99
C LYS A 40 -3.23 -2.26 2.51
N GLY A 41 -2.84 -0.98 2.52
CA GLY A 41 -3.64 0.13 3.03
C GLY A 41 -4.62 0.69 1.99
N CYS A 42 -5.81 1.09 2.42
CA CYS A 42 -6.84 1.68 1.55
C CYS A 42 -6.91 3.21 1.64
N THR A 43 -6.35 3.81 2.70
CA THR A 43 -6.40 5.26 2.94
C THR A 43 -5.02 5.89 3.06
N LEU A 44 -4.93 7.17 2.69
CA LEU A 44 -3.71 7.96 2.85
C LEU A 44 -3.29 7.99 4.33
N GLY A 45 -2.02 7.74 4.60
CA GLY A 45 -1.48 7.61 5.96
C GLY A 45 -1.37 6.17 6.45
N ASN A 46 -2.15 5.25 5.88
CA ASN A 46 -2.15 3.82 6.22
C ASN A 46 -1.57 2.92 5.11
N TYR A 47 -1.03 3.52 4.05
CA TYR A 47 -0.34 2.77 3.00
C TYR A 47 0.87 2.00 3.56
N THR A 48 1.03 0.76 3.10
CA THR A 48 2.09 -0.14 3.57
C THR A 48 3.06 -0.52 2.46
N GLY A 49 2.84 -0.06 1.23
CA GLY A 49 3.72 -0.38 0.11
C GLY A 49 5.15 0.11 0.37
N THR A 50 6.13 -0.63 -0.11
CA THR A 50 7.55 -0.27 0.00
C THR A 50 8.30 -0.60 -1.28
N VAL A 51 9.39 0.11 -1.54
CA VAL A 51 10.36 -0.28 -2.57
C VAL A 51 11.75 -0.25 -1.96
N ALA A 52 12.46 -1.38 -2.06
CA ALA A 52 13.88 -1.46 -1.74
C ALA A 52 14.72 -1.35 -3.01
N ALA A 53 15.80 -0.57 -2.95
CA ALA A 53 16.75 -0.44 -4.05
C ALA A 53 18.10 -1.09 -3.70
N ILE A 54 18.71 -1.76 -4.67
CA ILE A 54 20.10 -2.20 -4.64
C ILE A 54 20.82 -1.56 -5.82
N VAL A 55 21.93 -0.88 -5.54
CA VAL A 55 22.78 -0.23 -6.54
C VAL A 55 24.13 -0.92 -6.60
N MET A 56 24.44 -1.49 -7.76
CA MET A 56 25.70 -2.16 -8.04
C MET A 56 26.54 -1.31 -8.98
N TYR A 57 27.78 -0.99 -8.57
CA TYR A 57 28.75 -0.32 -9.41
C TYR A 57 30.02 -1.17 -9.52
N LYS A 58 30.40 -1.57 -10.74
CA LYS A 58 31.56 -2.45 -10.98
C LYS A 58 31.54 -3.75 -10.14
N GLY A 59 30.35 -4.30 -9.91
CA GLY A 59 30.16 -5.52 -9.12
C GLY A 59 30.23 -5.32 -7.59
N VAL A 60 30.29 -4.09 -7.10
CA VAL A 60 30.24 -3.75 -5.67
C VAL A 60 28.91 -3.09 -5.33
N ASP A 61 28.31 -3.49 -4.22
CA ASP A 61 27.12 -2.83 -3.67
C ASP A 61 27.51 -1.46 -3.10
N VAL A 62 26.95 -0.40 -3.69
CA VAL A 62 27.19 1.00 -3.31
C VAL A 62 25.93 1.66 -2.74
N THR A 63 24.89 0.89 -2.43
CA THR A 63 23.59 1.40 -1.96
C THR A 63 23.72 2.27 -0.70
N ALA A 64 24.63 1.89 0.21
CA ALA A 64 24.90 2.62 1.44
C ALA A 64 26.08 3.61 1.32
N SER A 65 26.66 3.78 0.14
CA SER A 65 27.79 4.69 -0.06
C SER A 65 27.35 6.15 0.00
N PRO A 66 28.08 7.03 0.71
CA PRO A 66 27.78 8.47 0.74
C PRO A 66 28.05 9.17 -0.60
N ASP A 67 28.76 8.50 -1.51
CA ASP A 67 29.09 9.02 -2.85
C ASP A 67 27.91 8.93 -3.83
N TYR A 68 26.76 8.41 -3.38
CA TYR A 68 25.56 8.23 -4.18
C TYR A 68 24.37 8.94 -3.55
N SER A 69 23.60 9.65 -4.38
CA SER A 69 22.33 10.25 -4.00
C SER A 69 21.16 9.62 -4.76
N PHE A 70 19.98 9.69 -4.15
CA PHE A 70 18.78 9.00 -4.59
C PHE A 70 17.63 10.01 -4.68
N ALA A 71 16.91 10.01 -5.79
CA ALA A 71 15.70 10.80 -5.96
C ALA A 71 14.56 9.91 -6.46
N TRP A 72 13.43 9.96 -5.78
CA TRP A 72 12.23 9.20 -6.10
C TRP A 72 11.08 10.11 -6.48
N THR A 73 10.29 9.68 -7.47
CA THR A 73 9.00 10.28 -7.83
C THR A 73 7.96 9.19 -8.10
N SER A 74 6.68 9.48 -7.82
CA SER A 74 5.56 8.64 -8.29
C SER A 74 4.98 9.12 -9.62
N SER A 75 4.29 8.23 -10.33
CA SER A 75 3.57 8.51 -11.58
C SER A 75 2.52 9.61 -11.45
N ASP A 76 1.83 9.69 -10.31
CA ASP A 76 0.85 10.75 -10.00
C ASP A 76 1.48 12.05 -9.50
N GLY A 77 2.80 12.07 -9.28
CA GLY A 77 3.55 13.21 -8.75
C GLY A 77 3.30 13.54 -7.28
N ALA A 78 2.49 12.75 -6.56
CA ALA A 78 2.16 13.00 -5.16
C ALA A 78 3.27 12.61 -4.19
N PHE A 79 4.11 11.63 -4.57
CA PHE A 79 5.26 11.19 -3.79
C PHE A 79 6.55 11.74 -4.39
N VAL A 80 7.34 12.41 -3.55
CA VAL A 80 8.72 12.83 -3.86
C VAL A 80 9.58 12.54 -2.64
N SER A 81 10.72 11.89 -2.86
CA SER A 81 11.72 11.68 -1.79
C SER A 81 13.11 11.95 -2.34
N VAL A 82 13.95 12.57 -1.50
CA VAL A 82 15.35 12.83 -1.81
C VAL A 82 16.22 12.25 -0.70
N ASN A 83 17.31 11.58 -1.09
CA ASN A 83 18.30 10.93 -0.22
C ASN A 83 17.84 9.65 0.49
N ALA A 84 16.88 8.92 -0.08
CA ALA A 84 16.46 7.61 0.43
C ALA A 84 16.65 6.53 -0.64
N ALA A 85 17.49 5.53 -0.37
CA ALA A 85 17.61 4.36 -1.24
C ALA A 85 16.33 3.51 -1.20
N ASN A 86 15.77 3.31 -0.01
CA ASN A 86 14.53 2.58 0.22
C ASN A 86 13.42 3.56 0.60
N ILE A 87 12.21 3.32 0.10
CA ILE A 87 11.03 4.15 0.34
C ILE A 87 9.85 3.29 0.85
N ALA A 88 8.97 3.89 1.64
CA ALA A 88 7.86 3.22 2.30
C ALA A 88 6.61 4.11 2.35
N SER A 89 5.51 3.57 2.86
CA SER A 89 4.20 4.23 2.91
C SER A 89 3.68 4.60 1.52
N LEU A 90 3.88 3.68 0.58
CA LEU A 90 3.61 3.86 -0.83
C LEU A 90 2.21 3.41 -1.19
N LYS A 91 1.50 4.26 -1.93
CA LYS A 91 0.20 3.97 -2.51
C LYS A 91 0.36 2.87 -3.56
N GLY A 92 -0.57 1.92 -3.59
CA GLY A 92 -0.60 0.92 -4.66
C GLY A 92 -1.24 1.44 -5.94
N SER A 93 -1.16 0.63 -6.98
CA SER A 93 -1.52 0.98 -8.36
C SER A 93 -0.71 2.18 -8.91
N GLU A 94 0.44 2.49 -8.31
CA GLU A 94 1.33 3.58 -8.70
C GLU A 94 2.70 3.04 -9.14
N THR A 95 3.34 3.77 -10.05
CA THR A 95 4.71 3.51 -10.48
C THR A 95 5.68 4.49 -9.82
N TYR A 96 6.75 3.96 -9.25
CA TYR A 96 7.81 4.72 -8.59
C TYR A 96 9.08 4.70 -9.43
N THR A 97 9.64 5.87 -9.69
CA THR A 97 10.86 6.07 -10.49
C THR A 97 12.00 6.49 -9.60
N LEU A 98 13.14 5.80 -9.69
CA LEU A 98 14.39 6.15 -9.01
C LEU A 98 15.42 6.69 -10.00
N THR A 99 15.95 7.86 -9.68
CA THR A 99 17.16 8.41 -10.28
C THR A 99 18.31 8.33 -9.27
N VAL A 100 19.40 7.65 -9.64
CA VAL A 100 20.61 7.53 -8.80
C VAL A 100 21.73 8.38 -9.40
N THR A 101 22.41 9.18 -8.58
CA THR A 101 23.54 10.01 -9.01
C THR A 101 24.79 9.70 -8.21
N ASN A 102 25.91 9.40 -8.88
CA ASN A 102 27.23 9.41 -8.25
C ASN A 102 27.69 10.88 -8.12
N THR A 103 27.81 11.36 -6.89
CA THR A 103 28.09 12.77 -6.58
C THR A 103 29.56 13.16 -6.77
N VAL A 104 30.47 12.17 -6.79
CA VAL A 104 31.91 12.38 -7.02
C VAL A 104 32.21 12.53 -8.51
N LEU A 105 31.55 11.72 -9.34
CA LEU A 105 31.76 11.68 -10.79
C LEU A 105 30.72 12.50 -11.57
N SER A 106 29.67 12.98 -10.89
CA SER A 106 28.50 13.63 -11.49
C SER A 106 27.83 12.77 -12.58
N CYS A 107 27.92 11.44 -12.44
CA CYS A 107 27.29 10.48 -13.35
C CYS A 107 25.90 10.13 -12.84
N ILE A 108 24.90 10.20 -13.72
CA ILE A 108 23.51 9.87 -13.40
C ILE A 108 23.20 8.51 -14.04
N ALA A 109 22.60 7.61 -13.25
CA ALA A 109 22.08 6.34 -13.74
C ALA A 109 20.90 6.56 -14.69
N LEU A 110 20.56 5.55 -15.49
CA LEU A 110 19.26 5.54 -16.16
C LEU A 110 18.15 5.44 -15.11
N ASP A 111 17.04 6.13 -15.33
CA ASP A 111 15.87 6.01 -14.48
C ASP A 111 15.37 4.57 -14.48
N VAL A 112 15.12 4.04 -13.28
CA VAL A 112 14.56 2.70 -13.10
C VAL A 112 13.22 2.82 -12.41
N THR A 113 12.23 2.11 -12.92
CA THR A 113 10.85 2.17 -12.43
C THR A 113 10.40 0.82 -11.88
N THR A 114 9.46 0.86 -10.94
CA THR A 114 8.74 -0.32 -10.46
C THR A 114 7.33 0.06 -10.05
N THR A 115 6.41 -0.89 -10.05
CA THR A 115 5.02 -0.68 -9.67
C THR A 115 4.76 -1.30 -8.31
N VAL A 116 4.12 -0.55 -7.42
CA VAL A 116 3.55 -1.08 -6.19
C VAL A 116 2.09 -1.39 -6.49
N ASN A 117 1.65 -2.64 -6.34
CA ASN A 117 0.25 -2.99 -6.58
C ASN A 117 -0.57 -2.78 -5.30
N ASP A 118 -1.88 -2.63 -5.46
CA ASP A 118 -2.81 -2.76 -4.33
C ASP A 118 -3.15 -4.23 -4.12
N SER A 119 -3.06 -4.67 -2.87
CA SER A 119 -3.40 -6.01 -2.43
C SER A 119 -4.03 -5.98 -1.03
N PRO A 120 -5.03 -5.12 -0.73
CA PRO A 120 -5.60 -5.05 0.62
C PRO A 120 -6.10 -6.42 1.08
N ASP A 121 -5.88 -6.72 2.35
CA ASP A 121 -6.40 -7.97 2.92
C ASP A 121 -7.93 -7.89 3.01
N PRO A 122 -8.66 -8.95 2.62
CA PRO A 122 -10.11 -8.94 2.66
C PRO A 122 -10.61 -8.81 4.10
N ILE A 123 -11.69 -8.06 4.28
CA ILE A 123 -12.47 -8.05 5.52
C ILE A 123 -13.66 -8.98 5.28
N THR A 124 -13.68 -10.14 5.91
CA THR A 124 -14.80 -11.08 5.82
C THR A 124 -15.71 -10.89 7.04
N ILE A 125 -17.00 -10.69 6.79
CA ILE A 125 -18.02 -10.46 7.82
C ILE A 125 -18.98 -11.66 7.81
N PHE A 126 -19.22 -12.24 8.99
CA PHE A 126 -20.18 -13.31 9.20
C PHE A 126 -21.32 -12.83 10.08
N PHE A 127 -22.54 -13.20 9.70
CA PHE A 127 -23.72 -12.92 10.50
C PHE A 127 -24.41 -14.20 10.96
N THR A 128 -24.99 -14.09 12.15
CA THR A 128 -26.06 -14.97 12.61
C THR A 128 -27.20 -14.07 13.06
N ASN A 129 -28.43 -14.42 12.73
CA ASN A 129 -29.60 -13.65 13.15
C ASN A 129 -30.64 -14.52 13.85
N THR A 130 -31.43 -13.87 14.68
CA THR A 130 -32.64 -14.41 15.27
C THR A 130 -33.82 -13.59 14.76
N ARG A 131 -34.83 -14.26 14.21
CA ARG A 131 -36.06 -13.61 13.75
C ARG A 131 -36.82 -12.97 14.92
N ASN A 132 -37.49 -11.85 14.67
CA ASN A 132 -38.46 -11.31 15.62
C ASN A 132 -39.70 -12.21 15.65
N ASN A 133 -40.04 -12.76 16.81
CA ASN A 133 -41.30 -13.49 17.03
C ASN A 133 -42.23 -12.80 18.05
N SER A 134 -41.86 -11.60 18.49
CA SER A 134 -42.66 -10.79 19.42
C SER A 134 -43.82 -10.10 18.70
N CYS A 135 -44.99 -10.12 19.35
CA CYS A 135 -46.14 -9.26 19.02
C CYS A 135 -46.10 -7.92 19.77
N ASP A 136 -45.11 -7.70 20.63
CA ASP A 136 -44.96 -6.47 21.40
C ASP A 136 -44.48 -5.31 20.50
N VAL A 137 -44.60 -4.08 21.00
CA VAL A 137 -44.07 -2.87 20.37
C VAL A 137 -42.54 -2.86 20.33
N VAL A 138 -41.89 -3.68 21.16
CA VAL A 138 -40.45 -3.94 21.11
C VAL A 138 -40.24 -5.32 20.51
N GLY A 139 -39.62 -5.36 19.34
CA GLY A 139 -39.18 -6.62 18.72
C GLY A 139 -38.15 -7.35 19.57
N ASN A 140 -37.97 -8.65 19.31
CA ASN A 140 -36.89 -9.45 19.90
C ASN A 140 -35.97 -10.06 18.86
N GLY A 141 -35.97 -9.51 17.64
CA GLY A 141 -34.98 -9.90 16.63
C GLY A 141 -33.58 -9.46 17.06
N GLU A 142 -32.57 -10.19 16.60
CA GLU A 142 -31.16 -9.91 16.89
C GLU A 142 -30.31 -10.23 15.67
N VAL A 143 -29.24 -9.46 15.46
CA VAL A 143 -28.13 -9.82 14.57
C VAL A 143 -26.84 -9.81 15.38
N LEU A 144 -26.08 -10.90 15.30
CA LEU A 144 -24.74 -11.03 15.84
C LEU A 144 -23.76 -11.13 14.67
N ALA A 145 -22.76 -10.24 14.68
CA ALA A 145 -21.67 -10.20 13.74
C ALA A 145 -20.37 -10.74 14.31
N ALA A 146 -19.60 -11.35 13.41
CA ALA A 146 -18.21 -11.71 13.60
C ALA A 146 -17.38 -11.28 12.40
N ILE A 147 -16.09 -11.03 12.63
CA ILE A 147 -15.11 -10.67 11.61
C ILE A 147 -14.06 -11.77 11.60
N ASP A 148 -13.71 -12.25 10.41
CA ASP A 148 -12.57 -13.14 10.20
C ASP A 148 -11.28 -12.36 10.47
N THR A 149 -10.65 -12.61 11.61
CA THR A 149 -9.43 -11.88 11.99
C THR A 149 -8.15 -12.53 11.50
N ASN A 150 -8.19 -13.82 11.14
CA ASN A 150 -7.02 -14.57 10.70
C ASN A 150 -6.94 -14.72 9.16
N GLY A 151 -7.99 -14.31 8.45
CA GLY A 151 -8.07 -14.28 6.99
C GLY A 151 -8.23 -15.66 6.34
N ASN A 152 -8.68 -16.67 7.09
CA ASN A 152 -8.84 -18.03 6.58
C ASN A 152 -10.18 -18.25 5.82
N GLY A 153 -11.08 -17.27 5.85
CA GLY A 153 -12.40 -17.32 5.22
C GLY A 153 -13.41 -18.22 5.95
N VAL A 154 -13.15 -18.61 7.19
CA VAL A 154 -13.94 -19.51 8.02
C VAL A 154 -14.30 -18.79 9.32
N TYR A 155 -15.53 -18.99 9.81
CA TYR A 155 -15.95 -18.46 11.10
C TYR A 155 -15.55 -19.40 12.25
N ASP A 156 -14.52 -19.00 13.03
CA ASP A 156 -13.91 -19.76 14.12
C ASP A 156 -14.30 -19.21 15.51
N ILE A 157 -15.52 -19.53 15.96
CA ILE A 157 -16.04 -19.07 17.26
C ILE A 157 -15.20 -19.61 18.44
N GLY A 158 -14.75 -18.70 19.32
CA GLY A 158 -14.01 -19.05 20.54
C GLY A 158 -12.50 -19.27 20.37
N VAL A 159 -11.96 -19.02 19.17
CA VAL A 159 -10.51 -18.99 18.90
C VAL A 159 -10.10 -17.56 18.55
N ASP A 160 -10.23 -17.17 17.28
CA ASP A 160 -9.74 -15.89 16.76
C ASP A 160 -10.86 -14.96 16.27
N ASP A 161 -12.04 -15.49 15.90
CA ASP A 161 -13.18 -14.67 15.43
C ASP A 161 -14.14 -14.32 16.56
N ASN A 162 -13.59 -14.14 17.76
CA ASN A 162 -14.42 -13.96 18.94
C ASN A 162 -15.16 -12.62 18.87
N PRO A 163 -16.50 -12.62 18.89
CA PRO A 163 -17.32 -11.40 18.85
C PRO A 163 -17.04 -10.37 19.96
N ALA A 164 -16.27 -10.70 20.99
CA ALA A 164 -16.02 -9.77 22.10
C ALA A 164 -14.75 -8.89 21.92
N ASN A 165 -13.92 -9.10 20.89
CA ASN A 165 -12.64 -8.40 20.76
C ASN A 165 -12.29 -8.04 19.32
N PHE A 166 -12.68 -6.84 18.91
CA PHE A 166 -12.47 -6.30 17.57
C PHE A 166 -11.38 -5.22 17.53
N GLY A 167 -10.32 -5.32 18.34
CA GLY A 167 -9.39 -4.21 18.61
C GLY A 167 -8.94 -3.36 17.41
N ASP A 168 -8.64 -3.95 16.26
CA ASP A 168 -8.23 -3.25 15.03
C ASP A 168 -9.40 -2.90 14.08
N TYR A 169 -10.64 -3.02 14.54
CA TYR A 169 -11.83 -2.80 13.72
C TYR A 169 -12.82 -1.85 14.40
N ASN A 170 -13.28 -0.86 13.63
CA ASN A 170 -14.46 -0.07 13.97
C ASN A 170 -15.69 -0.69 13.31
N LEU A 171 -16.77 -0.79 14.06
CA LEU A 171 -18.06 -1.33 13.62
C LEU A 171 -19.12 -0.23 13.66
N THR A 172 -19.79 -0.01 12.53
CA THR A 172 -20.90 0.94 12.43
C THR A 172 -22.11 0.23 11.85
N TRP A 173 -23.21 0.19 12.60
CA TRP A 173 -24.45 -0.42 12.14
C TRP A 173 -25.41 0.62 11.56
N HIS A 174 -26.17 0.18 10.57
CA HIS A 174 -27.14 0.97 9.85
C HIS A 174 -28.45 0.20 9.70
N GLU A 175 -29.56 0.90 9.86
CA GLU A 175 -30.87 0.38 9.49
C GLU A 175 -31.05 0.42 7.96
N GLY A 176 -31.61 -0.62 7.37
CA GLY A 176 -31.79 -0.77 5.94
C GLY A 176 -30.62 -1.46 5.24
N ASN A 177 -30.61 -1.34 3.91
CA ASN A 177 -29.66 -2.00 3.00
C ASN A 177 -28.54 -1.06 2.51
N THR A 178 -28.33 0.07 3.20
CA THR A 178 -27.30 1.07 2.88
C THR A 178 -26.62 1.55 4.16
N THR A 179 -25.48 2.22 4.02
CA THR A 179 -24.73 2.84 5.14
C THR A 179 -25.25 4.23 5.54
N THR A 180 -26.46 4.59 5.11
CA THR A 180 -27.06 5.90 5.36
C THR A 180 -28.12 5.87 6.46
N GLY A 181 -28.66 4.70 6.78
CA GLY A 181 -29.63 4.56 7.86
C GLY A 181 -28.95 4.68 9.22
N THR A 182 -29.63 5.30 10.16
CA THR A 182 -29.17 5.43 11.55
C THR A 182 -29.91 4.44 12.41
N LEU A 183 -29.18 3.63 13.18
CA LEU A 183 -29.83 2.81 14.21
C LEU A 183 -30.52 3.68 15.28
N PRO A 184 -31.59 3.18 15.90
CA PRO A 184 -32.12 3.74 17.15
C PRO A 184 -31.02 3.81 18.22
N ALA A 185 -30.94 4.94 18.94
CA ALA A 185 -29.88 5.22 19.92
C ALA A 185 -29.82 4.28 21.15
N SER A 186 -30.77 3.35 21.28
CA SER A 186 -30.86 2.38 22.37
C SER A 186 -30.17 1.05 22.10
N ILE A 187 -29.69 0.81 20.88
CA ILE A 187 -29.03 -0.44 20.50
C ILE A 187 -27.52 -0.27 20.71
N PRO A 188 -26.86 -1.14 21.49
CA PRO A 188 -25.43 -1.01 21.70
C PRO A 188 -24.69 -1.19 20.37
N ALA A 189 -23.87 -0.20 19.99
CA ALA A 189 -22.98 -0.27 18.82
C ALA A 189 -21.77 -1.16 19.13
N VAL A 190 -22.07 -2.42 19.43
CA VAL A 190 -21.10 -3.49 19.54
C VAL A 190 -21.29 -4.41 18.34
N ASN A 191 -20.81 -5.64 18.45
CA ASN A 191 -20.91 -6.62 17.39
C ASN A 191 -22.26 -7.33 17.34
N ASN A 192 -23.19 -7.01 18.24
CA ASN A 192 -24.56 -7.43 18.17
C ASN A 192 -25.51 -6.23 18.25
N ILE A 193 -26.61 -6.34 17.52
CA ILE A 193 -27.74 -5.41 17.56
C ILE A 193 -29.00 -6.22 17.89
N ASP A 194 -29.78 -5.78 18.86
CA ASP A 194 -30.94 -6.48 19.39
C ASP A 194 -32.21 -5.61 19.35
N LEU A 195 -33.31 -6.16 19.87
CA LEU A 195 -34.62 -5.52 19.92
C LEU A 195 -35.18 -5.12 18.55
N LEU A 196 -34.84 -5.90 17.51
CA LEU A 196 -35.16 -5.60 16.13
C LEU A 196 -36.60 -5.98 15.79
N ASP A 197 -37.32 -5.12 15.06
CA ASP A 197 -38.72 -5.32 14.68
C ASP A 197 -38.92 -6.39 13.60
N GLY A 198 -37.86 -6.71 12.86
CA GLY A 198 -37.87 -7.71 11.79
C GLY A 198 -38.72 -7.30 10.58
N ASN A 199 -38.63 -8.10 9.52
CA ASN A 199 -38.96 -7.73 8.15
C ASN A 199 -38.23 -6.47 7.66
N GLU A 200 -36.98 -6.32 8.09
CA GLU A 200 -36.12 -5.19 7.76
C GLU A 200 -34.70 -5.67 7.47
N PHE A 201 -33.97 -4.87 6.69
CA PHE A 201 -32.55 -5.06 6.47
C PHE A 201 -31.75 -4.33 7.54
N TYR A 202 -30.59 -4.88 7.89
CA TYR A 202 -29.59 -4.21 8.72
C TYR A 202 -28.23 -4.37 8.05
N THR A 203 -27.47 -3.28 7.98
CA THR A 203 -26.17 -3.24 7.32
C THR A 203 -25.09 -2.92 8.35
N LEU A 204 -24.04 -3.75 8.40
CA LEU A 204 -22.82 -3.46 9.14
C LEU A 204 -21.77 -2.91 8.18
N GLU A 205 -21.17 -1.79 8.54
CA GLU A 205 -19.92 -1.27 7.98
C GLU A 205 -18.79 -1.59 8.95
N VAL A 206 -17.73 -2.20 8.44
CA VAL A 206 -16.52 -2.55 9.19
C VAL A 206 -15.34 -1.83 8.57
N GLU A 207 -14.63 -1.06 9.38
CA GLU A 207 -13.35 -0.43 9.02
C GLU A 207 -12.21 -1.13 9.78
N ARG A 208 -11.17 -1.59 9.07
CA ARG A 208 -9.90 -1.98 9.72
C ARG A 208 -9.05 -0.74 9.97
N ILE A 209 -8.78 -0.42 11.23
CA ILE A 209 -8.11 0.82 11.66
C ILE A 209 -6.69 0.90 11.10
N SER A 210 -5.93 -0.20 11.13
CA SER A 210 -4.52 -0.21 10.67
C SER A 210 -4.34 0.05 9.18
N THR A 211 -5.33 -0.31 8.35
CA THR A 211 -5.26 -0.17 6.88
C THR A 211 -6.22 0.89 6.34
N GLY A 212 -7.21 1.31 7.12
CA GLY A 212 -8.34 2.13 6.70
C GLY A 212 -9.25 1.46 5.66
N CYS A 213 -9.14 0.14 5.49
CA CYS A 213 -9.99 -0.58 4.54
C CYS A 213 -11.39 -0.80 5.12
N ILE A 214 -12.41 -0.63 4.28
CA ILE A 214 -13.82 -0.74 4.68
C ILE A 214 -14.48 -1.86 3.89
N ASN A 215 -15.33 -2.64 4.56
CA ASN A 215 -16.26 -3.55 3.90
C ASN A 215 -17.63 -3.49 4.58
N THR A 216 -18.68 -3.88 3.85
CA THR A 216 -20.05 -3.89 4.36
C THR A 216 -20.72 -5.25 4.16
N HIS A 217 -21.67 -5.57 5.04
CA HIS A 217 -22.54 -6.73 4.91
C HIS A 217 -23.96 -6.38 5.33
N THR A 218 -24.96 -6.91 4.63
CA THR A 218 -26.37 -6.65 4.89
C THR A 218 -27.11 -7.95 5.18
N GLU A 219 -27.85 -7.97 6.29
CA GLU A 219 -28.70 -9.09 6.71
C GLU A 219 -30.18 -8.73 6.64
N TRP A 220 -31.03 -9.70 6.33
CA TRP A 220 -32.49 -9.56 6.49
C TRP A 220 -32.94 -10.28 7.75
N VAL A 221 -33.50 -9.55 8.71
CA VAL A 221 -34.11 -10.16 9.91
C VAL A 221 -35.57 -10.40 9.62
N GLN A 222 -36.04 -11.64 9.68
CA GLN A 222 -37.45 -11.96 9.45
C GLN A 222 -38.32 -11.60 10.68
N LYS A 223 -39.58 -11.21 10.45
CA LYS A 223 -40.63 -11.23 11.47
C LYS A 223 -41.54 -12.45 11.27
N ALA A 224 -41.62 -13.31 12.27
CA ALA A 224 -42.47 -14.49 12.27
C ALA A 224 -43.32 -14.50 13.55
N VAL A 225 -44.50 -13.91 13.45
CA VAL A 225 -45.50 -13.93 14.51
C VAL A 225 -46.07 -15.35 14.62
N ILE A 226 -45.90 -15.98 15.79
CA ILE A 226 -46.55 -17.26 16.14
C ILE A 226 -47.65 -16.97 17.16
#